data_AF-A0A959VUF7-F1
#
_entry.id   AF-A0A959VUF7-F1
#
_cell.length_a   1.000
_cell.length_b   1.000
_cell.length_c   1.000
_cell.angle_alpha   90.00
_cell.angle_beta   90.00
_cell.angle_gamma   90.00
#
_symmetry.space_group_name_H-M   'P 1'
#
loop_
_entity.id
_entity.type
_entity.pdbx_description
1 polymer ?
#
loop_
_entity_poly.entity_id
_entity_poly.type
_entity_poly.pdbx_seq_one_letter_code
_entity_poly.pdbx_strand_id
1 'polypeptide(L)'
;FIEFKGQLYFAADGLFGWELWRTNGASTTMVSDLAPGAADSYPKQFAVMGGYLYYSANNGLTGNELFRTDGATPVANVELVSNINPGSWGSDPSYPAVLGNHLYFRAGTDALGNELWRTDGNTVEMVGDIAPGEEDSGPAGLIAFGGRVYFSADDDEHGVELWATDGGKPYMVRDILPGDGSGSPWEFTPYAGSLYFSADDGTHGSEMWRVTADNSVKVKVPASTIKVDLSGRARVAVRCAQSEISGPCRGTVIVKTKVKVKVGGKRRQLLIGKGKFSAAAGKAGQATLKLSRQTRKLLRKYPAARKVTVRVKAQDSVGNKTALKKAAGLTGPGAR
;
A
#
# COMPACT_ATOMS: atom_id res chain seq x y z
N PHE A 1 -15.94 -20.23 -7.39
CA PHE A 1 -15.24 -21.00 -8.43
C PHE A 1 -14.08 -20.17 -8.97
N ILE A 2 -13.13 -20.78 -9.69
CA ILE A 2 -12.02 -20.08 -10.37
C ILE A 2 -11.65 -20.82 -11.66
N GLU A 3 -11.16 -20.11 -12.68
CA GLU A 3 -10.58 -20.77 -13.86
C GLU A 3 -9.09 -21.07 -13.61
N PHE A 4 -8.67 -22.30 -13.90
CA PHE A 4 -7.27 -22.71 -13.85
C PHE A 4 -6.99 -23.78 -14.91
N LYS A 5 -5.95 -23.57 -15.74
CA LYS A 5 -5.55 -24.49 -16.83
C LYS A 5 -6.72 -24.95 -17.73
N GLY A 6 -7.61 -24.03 -18.08
CA GLY A 6 -8.75 -24.28 -18.98
C GLY A 6 -9.89 -25.09 -18.36
N GLN A 7 -9.94 -25.18 -17.03
CA GLN A 7 -11.01 -25.84 -16.27
C GLN A 7 -11.58 -24.85 -15.25
N LEU A 8 -12.86 -24.97 -14.95
CA LEU A 8 -13.49 -24.28 -13.84
C LEU A 8 -13.39 -25.15 -12.58
N TYR A 9 -12.75 -24.65 -11.52
CA TYR A 9 -12.64 -25.29 -10.22
C TYR A 9 -13.65 -24.72 -9.22
N PHE A 10 -14.31 -25.59 -8.45
CA PHE A 10 -15.37 -25.22 -7.51
C PHE A 10 -15.55 -26.27 -6.42
N ALA A 11 -16.17 -25.89 -5.31
CA ALA A 11 -16.63 -26.82 -4.28
C ALA A 11 -17.94 -27.46 -4.72
N ALA A 12 -18.06 -28.78 -4.57
CA ALA A 12 -19.32 -29.49 -4.78
C ALA A 12 -19.43 -30.72 -3.89
N ASP A 13 -20.67 -31.02 -3.51
CA ASP A 13 -21.06 -32.18 -2.71
C ASP A 13 -21.27 -33.42 -3.59
N GLY A 14 -21.03 -34.61 -3.03
CA GLY A 14 -21.18 -35.90 -3.69
C GLY A 14 -21.21 -37.06 -2.69
N LEU A 15 -20.80 -38.26 -3.14
CA LEU A 15 -20.67 -39.42 -2.25
C LEU A 15 -19.54 -39.28 -1.21
N PHE A 16 -18.68 -38.27 -1.39
CA PHE A 16 -17.48 -38.02 -0.59
C PHE A 16 -17.54 -36.66 0.15
N GLY A 17 -18.73 -36.10 0.37
CA GLY A 17 -18.88 -34.76 0.94
C GLY A 17 -18.47 -33.62 -0.01
N TRP A 18 -18.32 -32.42 0.55
CA TRP A 18 -17.92 -31.20 -0.15
C TRP A 18 -16.42 -31.20 -0.48
N GLU A 19 -16.11 -31.56 -1.71
CA GLU A 19 -14.75 -31.71 -2.22
C GLU A 19 -14.42 -30.70 -3.31
N LEU A 20 -13.16 -30.71 -3.77
CA LEU A 20 -12.74 -29.88 -4.88
C LEU A 20 -13.07 -30.58 -6.20
N TRP A 21 -13.88 -29.93 -7.02
CA TRP A 21 -14.28 -30.42 -8.34
C TRP A 21 -13.78 -29.50 -9.44
N ARG A 22 -13.69 -30.06 -10.64
CA ARG A 22 -13.41 -29.32 -11.86
C ARG A 22 -14.29 -29.74 -13.02
N THR A 23 -14.54 -28.80 -13.94
CA THR A 23 -15.27 -29.07 -15.19
C THR A 23 -14.67 -28.31 -16.37
N ASN A 24 -14.72 -28.91 -17.56
CA ASN A 24 -14.47 -28.25 -18.85
C ASN A 24 -15.78 -27.93 -19.60
N GLY A 25 -16.94 -28.14 -18.96
CA GLY A 25 -18.26 -28.01 -19.58
C GLY A 25 -18.76 -29.26 -20.32
N ALA A 26 -17.91 -30.26 -20.58
CA ALA A 26 -18.30 -31.56 -21.16
C ALA A 26 -18.22 -32.71 -20.14
N SER A 27 -17.24 -32.65 -19.24
CA SER A 27 -17.00 -33.63 -18.18
C SER A 27 -16.70 -32.90 -16.88
N THR A 28 -17.22 -33.45 -15.78
CA THR A 28 -16.99 -32.95 -14.42
C THR A 28 -16.36 -34.06 -13.60
N THR A 29 -15.24 -33.77 -12.95
CA THR A 29 -14.46 -34.75 -12.18
C THR A 29 -14.02 -34.15 -10.85
N MET A 30 -14.06 -34.96 -9.80
CA MET A 30 -13.43 -34.63 -8.52
C MET A 30 -11.91 -34.55 -8.71
N VAL A 31 -11.28 -33.60 -8.03
CA VAL A 31 -9.82 -33.37 -8.10
C VAL A 31 -9.09 -34.35 -7.19
N SER A 32 -9.57 -34.47 -5.94
CA SER A 32 -9.17 -35.45 -4.94
C SER A 32 -10.27 -35.54 -3.89
N ASP A 33 -10.40 -36.71 -3.24
CA ASP A 33 -11.10 -36.85 -1.95
C ASP A 33 -10.09 -36.48 -0.87
N LEU A 34 -10.12 -35.22 -0.40
CA LEU A 34 -9.12 -34.69 0.52
C LEU A 34 -9.42 -35.08 1.98
N ALA A 35 -10.70 -35.14 2.34
CA ALA A 35 -11.18 -35.60 3.64
C ALA A 35 -11.86 -36.97 3.48
N PRO A 36 -11.14 -38.10 3.66
CA PRO A 36 -11.61 -39.40 3.21
C PRO A 36 -13.00 -39.81 3.73
N GLY A 37 -13.82 -40.36 2.84
CA GLY A 37 -15.15 -40.86 3.18
C GLY A 37 -16.22 -39.78 3.01
N ALA A 38 -17.21 -39.72 3.91
CA ALA A 38 -18.29 -38.74 3.82
C ALA A 38 -17.99 -37.41 4.56
N ALA A 39 -16.72 -37.19 4.90
CA ALA A 39 -16.28 -35.96 5.56
C ALA A 39 -16.07 -34.86 4.52
N ASP A 40 -16.35 -33.62 4.90
CA ASP A 40 -16.25 -32.48 4.00
C ASP A 40 -14.87 -31.82 4.09
N SER A 41 -14.22 -31.54 2.95
CA SER A 41 -13.03 -30.68 2.93
C SER A 41 -13.31 -29.18 2.74
N TYR A 42 -14.53 -28.80 2.34
CA TYR A 42 -14.99 -27.41 2.18
C TYR A 42 -14.01 -26.46 1.44
N PRO A 43 -13.55 -26.81 0.22
CA PRO A 43 -12.58 -26.02 -0.49
C PRO A 43 -13.13 -24.63 -0.85
N LYS A 44 -12.41 -23.59 -0.47
CA LYS A 44 -12.81 -22.19 -0.67
C LYS A 44 -11.58 -21.31 -0.87
N GLN A 45 -11.79 -20.01 -1.11
CA GLN A 45 -10.70 -19.02 -1.16
C GLN A 45 -9.62 -19.37 -2.20
N PHE A 46 -10.03 -19.45 -3.47
CA PHE A 46 -9.17 -19.89 -4.56
C PHE A 46 -8.21 -18.80 -5.06
N ALA A 47 -6.96 -19.16 -5.36
CA ALA A 47 -6.02 -18.31 -6.07
C ALA A 47 -5.05 -19.10 -6.93
N VAL A 48 -4.55 -18.51 -8.02
CA VAL A 48 -3.59 -19.15 -8.93
C VAL A 48 -2.25 -18.42 -8.82
N MET A 49 -1.19 -19.16 -8.51
CA MET A 49 0.18 -18.64 -8.44
C MET A 49 1.18 -19.71 -8.85
N GLY A 50 2.22 -19.33 -9.61
CA GLY A 50 3.36 -20.23 -9.87
C GLY A 50 3.01 -21.54 -10.57
N GLY A 51 1.90 -21.61 -11.30
CA GLY A 51 1.44 -22.84 -11.97
C GLY A 51 0.66 -23.81 -11.09
N TYR A 52 0.27 -23.39 -9.88
CA TYR A 52 -0.59 -24.11 -8.94
C TYR A 52 -1.88 -23.34 -8.66
N LEU A 53 -2.93 -24.08 -8.33
CA LEU A 53 -4.15 -23.57 -7.71
C LEU A 53 -4.05 -23.75 -6.20
N TYR A 54 -4.14 -22.67 -5.45
CA TYR A 54 -4.19 -22.62 -3.99
C TYR A 54 -5.64 -22.46 -3.53
N TYR A 55 -5.97 -23.06 -2.39
CA TYR A 55 -7.29 -22.99 -1.77
C TYR A 55 -7.20 -23.41 -0.30
N SER A 56 -8.08 -22.87 0.54
CA SER A 56 -8.24 -23.37 1.91
C SER A 56 -9.12 -24.61 1.90
N ALA A 57 -8.76 -25.66 2.64
CA ALA A 57 -9.58 -26.85 2.83
C ALA A 57 -9.20 -27.58 4.12
N ASN A 58 -10.07 -28.49 4.57
CA ASN A 58 -9.83 -29.38 5.72
C ASN A 58 -9.58 -30.82 5.24
N ASN A 59 -8.49 -31.45 5.65
CA ASN A 59 -8.18 -32.85 5.30
C ASN A 59 -8.56 -33.85 6.39
N GLY A 60 -9.24 -33.41 7.45
CA GLY A 60 -9.61 -34.22 8.62
C GLY A 60 -8.45 -34.52 9.59
N LEU A 61 -7.23 -34.07 9.31
CA LEU A 61 -6.02 -34.34 10.11
C LEU A 61 -5.38 -33.06 10.66
N THR A 62 -5.28 -32.02 9.83
CA THR A 62 -4.61 -30.75 10.14
C THR A 62 -5.58 -29.57 10.27
N GLY A 63 -6.88 -29.84 10.24
CA GLY A 63 -7.89 -28.77 10.22
C GLY A 63 -7.91 -28.01 8.89
N ASN A 64 -8.56 -26.83 8.88
CA ASN A 64 -8.65 -25.98 7.69
C ASN A 64 -7.34 -25.23 7.45
N GLU A 65 -6.60 -25.63 6.42
CA GLU A 65 -5.27 -25.13 6.09
C GLU A 65 -5.16 -24.78 4.61
N LEU A 66 -4.01 -24.23 4.20
CA LEU A 66 -3.78 -23.86 2.81
C LEU A 66 -3.26 -25.08 2.04
N PHE A 67 -4.04 -25.52 1.07
CA PHE A 67 -3.68 -26.59 0.15
C PHE A 67 -3.42 -26.02 -1.24
N ARG A 68 -2.71 -26.80 -2.06
CA ARG A 68 -2.52 -26.49 -3.46
C ARG A 68 -2.62 -27.72 -4.34
N THR A 69 -2.88 -27.49 -5.62
CA THR A 69 -2.84 -28.52 -6.65
C THR A 69 -2.20 -28.05 -7.95
N ASP A 70 -1.46 -28.95 -8.61
CA ASP A 70 -0.92 -28.69 -9.94
C ASP A 70 -2.00 -28.78 -11.04
N GLY A 71 -3.19 -29.30 -10.73
CA GLY A 71 -4.27 -29.48 -11.69
C GLY A 71 -3.98 -30.51 -12.79
N ALA A 72 -2.96 -31.35 -12.65
CA ALA A 72 -2.67 -32.40 -13.62
C ALA A 72 -3.83 -33.39 -13.77
N THR A 73 -3.86 -34.10 -14.90
CA THR A 73 -4.88 -35.10 -15.23
C THR A 73 -4.24 -36.47 -15.42
N PRO A 74 -4.93 -37.58 -15.12
CA PRO A 74 -6.33 -37.67 -14.66
C PRO A 74 -6.52 -37.34 -13.17
N VAL A 75 -5.47 -37.45 -12.35
CA VAL A 75 -5.45 -37.12 -10.92
C VAL A 75 -4.52 -35.93 -10.72
N ALA A 76 -4.96 -34.93 -9.96
CA ALA A 76 -4.12 -33.80 -9.63
C ALA A 76 -3.39 -34.05 -8.31
N ASN A 77 -2.15 -33.59 -8.19
CA ASN A 77 -1.44 -33.68 -6.92
C ASN A 77 -2.06 -32.66 -5.96
N VAL A 78 -2.48 -33.08 -4.77
CA VAL A 78 -2.95 -32.18 -3.70
C VAL A 78 -1.93 -32.18 -2.58
N GLU A 79 -1.43 -30.99 -2.24
CA GLU A 79 -0.35 -30.81 -1.27
C GLU A 79 -0.78 -29.80 -0.20
N LEU A 80 -0.51 -30.12 1.06
CA LEU A 80 -0.54 -29.14 2.14
C LEU A 80 0.63 -28.17 1.94
N VAL A 81 0.36 -26.86 1.91
CA VAL A 81 1.40 -25.84 1.74
C VAL A 81 2.20 -25.67 3.03
N SER A 82 1.49 -25.58 4.15
CA SER A 82 2.07 -25.60 5.50
C SER A 82 0.96 -25.91 6.51
N ASN A 83 1.31 -26.55 7.62
CA ASN A 83 0.43 -26.69 8.79
C ASN A 83 0.67 -25.48 9.70
N ILE A 84 0.02 -24.36 9.41
CA ILE A 84 0.30 -23.07 10.07
C ILE A 84 -0.15 -23.11 11.54
N ASN A 85 -1.32 -23.70 11.82
CA ASN A 85 -1.82 -23.87 13.17
C ASN A 85 -2.13 -25.36 13.45
N PRO A 86 -1.16 -26.13 13.97
CA PRO A 86 -1.34 -27.55 14.22
C PRO A 86 -2.50 -27.84 15.17
N GLY A 87 -3.51 -28.56 14.70
CA GLY A 87 -4.65 -28.98 15.49
C GLY A 87 -5.83 -29.38 14.62
N SER A 88 -6.98 -29.66 15.24
CA SER A 88 -8.20 -30.03 14.52
C SER A 88 -8.90 -28.85 13.84
N TRP A 89 -8.60 -27.62 14.26
CA TRP A 89 -9.21 -26.39 13.73
C TRP A 89 -8.45 -25.85 12.51
N GLY A 90 -7.12 -25.81 12.57
CA GLY A 90 -6.27 -25.24 11.52
C GLY A 90 -6.16 -23.72 11.62
N SER A 91 -5.66 -23.09 10.55
CA SER A 91 -5.35 -21.66 10.50
C SER A 91 -6.37 -20.81 9.74
N ASP A 92 -7.42 -21.42 9.20
CA ASP A 92 -8.47 -20.76 8.40
C ASP A 92 -8.00 -19.77 7.31
N PRO A 93 -7.15 -20.19 6.34
CA PRO A 93 -6.65 -19.29 5.31
C PRO A 93 -7.76 -18.63 4.48
N SER A 94 -7.70 -17.32 4.31
CA SER A 94 -8.76 -16.56 3.61
C SER A 94 -8.25 -15.29 2.93
N TYR A 95 -9.11 -14.73 2.06
CA TYR A 95 -8.84 -13.49 1.32
C TYR A 95 -7.52 -13.55 0.52
N PRO A 96 -7.35 -14.49 -0.42
CA PRO A 96 -6.09 -14.63 -1.11
C PRO A 96 -5.86 -13.49 -2.12
N ALA A 97 -4.64 -12.94 -2.13
CA ALA A 97 -4.20 -11.95 -3.10
C ALA A 97 -2.78 -12.25 -3.60
N VAL A 98 -2.59 -12.31 -4.91
CA VAL A 98 -1.28 -12.60 -5.53
C VAL A 98 -0.57 -11.32 -5.92
N LEU A 99 0.64 -11.09 -5.39
CA LEU A 99 1.51 -9.97 -5.75
C LEU A 99 2.91 -10.49 -6.09
N GLY A 100 3.29 -10.35 -7.36
CA GLY A 100 4.54 -10.92 -7.87
C GLY A 100 4.54 -12.44 -7.75
N ASN A 101 5.55 -13.00 -7.06
CA ASN A 101 5.68 -14.43 -6.83
C ASN A 101 5.20 -14.87 -5.44
N HIS A 102 4.40 -14.04 -4.75
CA HIS A 102 3.85 -14.36 -3.44
C HIS A 102 2.34 -14.32 -3.44
N LEU A 103 1.74 -15.27 -2.72
CA LEU A 103 0.34 -15.31 -2.36
C LEU A 103 0.22 -14.81 -0.92
N TYR A 104 -0.49 -13.72 -0.73
CA TYR A 104 -0.84 -13.15 0.57
C TYR A 104 -2.23 -13.62 0.96
N PHE A 105 -2.44 -13.88 2.25
CA PHE A 105 -3.70 -14.36 2.79
C PHE A 105 -3.78 -14.07 4.29
N ARG A 106 -5.00 -13.99 4.82
CA ARG A 106 -5.22 -14.04 6.27
C ARG A 106 -5.09 -15.47 6.74
N ALA A 107 -4.44 -15.70 7.87
CA ALA A 107 -4.47 -16.97 8.61
C ALA A 107 -4.25 -16.71 10.11
N GLY A 108 -4.71 -17.62 10.96
CA GLY A 108 -4.63 -17.45 12.41
C GLY A 108 -3.96 -18.59 13.16
N THR A 109 -3.42 -18.28 14.34
CA THR A 109 -2.92 -19.27 15.31
C THR A 109 -3.38 -18.88 16.71
N ASP A 110 -3.42 -19.84 17.63
CA ASP A 110 -3.84 -19.57 19.02
C ASP A 110 -2.97 -18.50 19.72
N ALA A 111 -1.71 -18.34 19.29
CA ALA A 111 -0.75 -17.43 19.93
C ALA A 111 -0.67 -16.03 19.28
N LEU A 112 -1.23 -15.85 18.09
CA LEU A 112 -1.07 -14.64 17.27
C LEU A 112 -2.39 -14.06 16.76
N GLY A 113 -3.53 -14.70 17.04
CA GLY A 113 -4.77 -14.34 16.37
C GLY A 113 -4.65 -14.47 14.84
N ASN A 114 -5.52 -13.77 14.11
CA ASN A 114 -5.61 -13.70 12.67
C ASN A 114 -4.76 -12.58 12.10
N GLU A 115 -3.70 -12.95 11.38
CA GLU A 115 -2.69 -12.03 10.87
C GLU A 115 -2.52 -12.14 9.35
N LEU A 116 -1.68 -11.26 8.79
CA LEU A 116 -1.32 -11.32 7.37
C LEU A 116 -0.15 -12.29 7.16
N TRP A 117 -0.39 -13.33 6.38
CA TRP A 117 0.59 -14.34 5.99
C TRP A 117 0.87 -14.29 4.49
N ARG A 118 2.00 -14.88 4.09
CA ARG A 118 2.29 -15.10 2.69
C ARG A 118 3.04 -16.40 2.43
N THR A 119 2.98 -16.85 1.19
CA THR A 119 3.80 -17.94 0.67
C THR A 119 4.36 -17.61 -0.71
N ASP A 120 5.58 -18.07 -1.00
CA ASP A 120 6.16 -18.09 -2.35
C ASP A 120 5.93 -19.44 -3.07
N GLY A 121 5.24 -20.38 -2.40
CA GLY A 121 5.05 -21.76 -2.83
C GLY A 121 6.08 -22.75 -2.25
N ASN A 122 7.11 -22.30 -1.54
CA ASN A 122 8.06 -23.17 -0.84
C ASN A 122 8.03 -22.94 0.66
N THR A 123 7.96 -21.68 1.09
CA THR A 123 7.90 -21.29 2.49
C THR A 123 6.63 -20.51 2.78
N VAL A 124 6.18 -20.56 4.03
CA VAL A 124 5.09 -19.75 4.56
C VAL A 124 5.63 -18.91 5.69
N GLU A 125 5.34 -17.61 5.69
CA GLU A 125 5.78 -16.68 6.71
C GLU A 125 4.73 -15.61 7.00
N MET A 126 4.69 -15.14 8.24
CA MET A 126 3.89 -13.99 8.64
C MET A 126 4.54 -12.71 8.09
N VAL A 127 3.76 -11.85 7.45
CA VAL A 127 4.22 -10.59 6.87
C VAL A 127 4.47 -9.54 7.95
N GLY A 128 3.64 -9.58 8.99
CA GLY A 128 3.82 -8.82 10.22
C GLY A 128 2.63 -9.04 11.13
N ASP A 129 2.92 -9.04 12.43
CA ASP A 129 1.96 -8.98 13.52
C ASP A 129 1.48 -7.51 13.64
N ILE A 130 0.25 -7.25 13.19
CA ILE A 130 -0.34 -5.90 13.16
C ILE A 130 -0.95 -5.55 14.52
N ALA A 131 -1.60 -6.53 15.18
CA ALA A 131 -2.22 -6.44 16.49
C ALA A 131 -1.44 -7.34 17.49
N PRO A 132 -0.45 -6.79 18.21
CA PRO A 132 0.52 -7.62 18.93
C PRO A 132 -0.08 -8.47 20.05
N GLY A 133 0.12 -9.79 19.96
CA GLY A 133 -0.26 -10.74 21.00
C GLY A 133 -1.31 -11.74 20.53
N GLU A 134 -2.28 -12.07 21.39
CA GLU A 134 -3.41 -12.95 21.03
C GLU A 134 -4.56 -12.17 20.35
N GLU A 135 -4.37 -10.87 20.10
CA GLU A 135 -5.36 -10.00 19.48
C GLU A 135 -5.43 -10.26 17.97
N ASP A 136 -6.62 -10.08 17.39
CA ASP A 136 -6.89 -10.37 15.98
C ASP A 136 -6.77 -9.08 15.15
N SER A 137 -5.73 -8.92 14.32
CA SER A 137 -5.72 -7.79 13.37
C SER A 137 -6.77 -7.94 12.26
N GLY A 138 -7.31 -9.15 12.09
CA GLY A 138 -8.39 -9.50 11.18
C GLY A 138 -8.24 -9.04 9.72
N PRO A 139 -7.10 -9.25 9.01
CA PRO A 139 -6.93 -8.76 7.65
C PRO A 139 -8.02 -9.27 6.71
N ALA A 140 -8.71 -8.36 6.02
CA ALA A 140 -9.82 -8.73 5.15
C ALA A 140 -9.81 -7.98 3.82
N GLY A 141 -10.46 -8.57 2.81
CA GLY A 141 -10.62 -7.97 1.49
C GLY A 141 -9.30 -7.74 0.74
N LEU A 142 -8.27 -8.56 0.98
CA LEU A 142 -6.95 -8.38 0.38
C LEU A 142 -7.04 -8.30 -1.15
N ILE A 143 -6.30 -7.33 -1.70
CA ILE A 143 -6.21 -7.14 -3.15
C ILE A 143 -4.84 -6.63 -3.57
N ALA A 144 -4.29 -7.21 -4.63
CA ALA A 144 -3.06 -6.72 -5.23
C ALA A 144 -3.36 -5.55 -6.18
N PHE A 145 -2.72 -4.40 -5.93
CA PHE A 145 -2.87 -3.20 -6.75
C PHE A 145 -1.63 -2.31 -6.66
N GLY A 146 -1.15 -1.75 -7.78
CA GLY A 146 -0.08 -0.75 -7.77
C GLY A 146 1.25 -1.21 -7.15
N GLY A 147 1.54 -2.52 -7.18
CA GLY A 147 2.75 -3.08 -6.56
C GLY A 147 2.65 -3.32 -5.05
N ARG A 148 1.42 -3.32 -4.50
CA ARG A 148 1.12 -3.54 -3.08
C ARG A 148 -0.06 -4.47 -2.92
N VAL A 149 -0.22 -5.04 -1.73
CA VAL A 149 -1.48 -5.64 -1.28
C VAL A 149 -2.16 -4.64 -0.36
N TYR A 150 -3.41 -4.30 -0.65
CA TYR A 150 -4.28 -3.45 0.18
C TYR A 150 -5.32 -4.32 0.87
N PHE A 151 -5.68 -3.97 2.10
CA PHE A 151 -6.63 -4.72 2.92
C PHE A 151 -7.14 -3.85 4.08
N SER A 152 -8.20 -4.28 4.74
CA SER A 152 -8.63 -3.73 6.03
C SER A 152 -7.98 -4.51 7.17
N ALA A 153 -7.55 -3.85 8.24
CA ALA A 153 -7.05 -4.50 9.46
C ALA A 153 -7.15 -3.55 10.67
N ASP A 154 -7.12 -4.13 11.87
CA ASP A 154 -7.11 -3.43 13.17
C ASP A 154 -5.73 -3.53 13.82
N ASP A 155 -5.27 -2.48 14.50
CA ASP A 155 -4.04 -2.49 15.30
C ASP A 155 -4.30 -2.25 16.80
N ASP A 156 -5.54 -2.39 17.23
CA ASP A 156 -6.08 -2.16 18.59
C ASP A 156 -5.95 -0.72 19.10
N GLU A 157 -5.31 0.17 18.34
CA GLU A 157 -5.20 1.61 18.64
C GLU A 157 -6.14 2.44 17.76
N HIS A 158 -6.38 2.01 16.51
CA HIS A 158 -7.10 2.80 15.51
C HIS A 158 -8.34 2.13 14.91
N GLY A 159 -8.73 0.95 15.42
CA GLY A 159 -9.84 0.20 14.83
C GLY A 159 -9.53 -0.34 13.42
N VAL A 160 -10.55 -0.90 12.77
CA VAL A 160 -10.41 -1.44 11.40
C VAL A 160 -10.23 -0.30 10.39
N GLU A 161 -9.03 -0.21 9.83
CA GLU A 161 -8.59 0.87 8.94
C GLU A 161 -7.99 0.37 7.63
N LEU A 162 -7.55 1.28 6.74
CA LEU A 162 -6.93 0.90 5.47
C LEU A 162 -5.44 0.59 5.68
N TRP A 163 -5.04 -0.63 5.36
CA TRP A 163 -3.66 -1.12 5.45
C TRP A 163 -3.10 -1.54 4.09
N ALA A 164 -1.78 -1.55 4.02
CA ALA A 164 -1.07 -2.10 2.87
C ALA A 164 0.29 -2.70 3.22
N THR A 165 0.79 -3.54 2.32
CA THR A 165 2.18 -4.00 2.28
C THR A 165 2.71 -3.97 0.85
N ASP A 166 4.00 -3.66 0.68
CA ASP A 166 4.75 -3.83 -0.58
C ASP A 166 5.56 -5.15 -0.59
N GLY A 167 5.29 -6.04 0.35
CA GLY A 167 6.07 -7.22 0.68
C GLY A 167 7.05 -7.02 1.83
N GLY A 168 7.13 -5.82 2.42
CA GLY A 168 7.73 -5.59 3.72
C GLY A 168 6.72 -5.67 4.87
N LYS A 169 7.11 -5.06 6.01
CA LYS A 169 6.22 -4.90 7.17
C LYS A 169 4.93 -4.16 6.74
N PRO A 170 3.74 -4.62 7.15
CA PRO A 170 2.49 -3.91 6.92
C PRO A 170 2.52 -2.51 7.52
N TYR A 171 1.78 -1.60 6.91
CA TYR A 171 1.61 -0.24 7.42
C TYR A 171 0.20 0.26 7.15
N MET A 172 -0.31 1.05 8.09
CA MET A 172 -1.58 1.75 7.89
C MET A 172 -1.40 2.80 6.79
N VAL A 173 -2.22 2.70 5.76
CA VAL A 173 -2.30 3.71 4.71
C VAL A 173 -2.88 4.97 5.30
N ARG A 174 -4.02 4.86 5.97
CA ARG A 174 -4.73 5.97 6.56
C ARG A 174 -5.65 5.48 7.65
N ASP A 175 -5.54 6.16 8.77
CA ASP A 175 -6.57 6.26 9.80
C ASP A 175 -7.72 7.12 9.25
N ILE A 176 -8.70 6.48 8.59
CA ILE A 176 -9.82 7.14 7.91
C ILE A 176 -10.78 7.72 8.94
N LEU A 177 -11.08 6.97 10.00
CA LEU A 177 -11.85 7.43 11.16
C LEU A 177 -10.91 7.65 12.36
N PRO A 178 -10.46 8.89 12.63
CA PRO A 178 -9.47 9.14 13.66
C PRO A 178 -9.92 8.74 15.07
N GLY A 179 -9.06 8.04 15.79
CA GLY A 179 -9.30 7.55 17.14
C GLY A 179 -9.42 6.04 17.15
N ASP A 180 -10.15 5.50 18.13
CA ASP A 180 -10.39 4.06 18.33
C ASP A 180 -11.59 3.51 17.54
N GLY A 181 -12.23 4.35 16.72
CA GLY A 181 -13.34 3.92 15.85
C GLY A 181 -12.84 3.35 14.53
N SER A 182 -13.67 2.59 13.84
CA SER A 182 -13.27 1.89 12.60
C SER A 182 -13.82 2.56 11.34
N GLY A 183 -12.94 2.98 10.44
CA GLY A 183 -13.34 3.41 9.10
C GLY A 183 -13.86 2.27 8.21
N SER A 184 -13.56 1.02 8.57
CA SER A 184 -14.04 -0.23 7.97
C SER A 184 -13.97 -0.28 6.44
N PRO A 185 -12.78 -0.18 5.80
CA PRO A 185 -12.68 -0.21 4.33
C PRO A 185 -13.12 -1.55 3.72
N TRP A 186 -13.94 -1.51 2.67
CA TRP A 186 -14.48 -2.71 2.02
C TRP A 186 -14.75 -2.50 0.52
N GLU A 187 -15.07 -3.59 -0.20
CA GLU A 187 -15.37 -3.57 -1.65
C GLU A 187 -14.26 -3.00 -2.55
N PHE A 188 -13.02 -3.42 -2.27
CA PHE A 188 -11.87 -2.97 -3.05
C PHE A 188 -11.97 -3.32 -4.55
N THR A 189 -12.02 -2.30 -5.39
CA THR A 189 -12.24 -2.42 -6.84
C THR A 189 -11.23 -1.60 -7.65
N PRO A 190 -10.29 -2.25 -8.37
CA PRO A 190 -9.36 -1.56 -9.26
C PRO A 190 -10.09 -1.02 -10.49
N TYR A 191 -9.95 0.27 -10.77
CA TYR A 191 -10.51 0.91 -11.97
C TYR A 191 -9.70 2.12 -12.40
N ALA A 192 -9.40 2.23 -13.69
CA ALA A 192 -8.78 3.41 -14.32
C ALA A 192 -7.52 3.95 -13.60
N GLY A 193 -6.64 3.06 -13.11
CA GLY A 193 -5.39 3.44 -12.41
C GLY A 193 -5.55 3.84 -10.94
N SER A 194 -6.74 3.59 -10.38
CA SER A 194 -7.05 3.75 -8.95
C SER A 194 -7.63 2.47 -8.37
N LEU A 195 -7.50 2.30 -7.06
CA LEU A 195 -8.24 1.32 -6.28
C LEU A 195 -9.32 2.07 -5.51
N TYR A 196 -10.57 1.76 -5.79
CA TYR A 196 -11.73 2.33 -5.12
C TYR A 196 -12.22 1.40 -4.02
N PHE A 197 -12.79 1.96 -2.96
CA PHE A 197 -13.33 1.21 -1.83
C PHE A 197 -14.32 2.11 -1.07
N SER A 198 -15.18 1.48 -0.29
CA SER A 198 -16.11 2.17 0.62
C SER A 198 -15.48 2.27 2.02
N ALA A 199 -15.61 3.40 2.70
CA ALA A 199 -15.15 3.59 4.10
C ALA A 199 -15.89 4.76 4.75
N ASP A 200 -15.96 4.78 6.08
CA ASP A 200 -16.62 5.82 6.89
C ASP A 200 -15.60 6.68 7.62
N ASP A 201 -15.69 8.01 7.53
CA ASP A 201 -14.82 8.95 8.26
C ASP A 201 -15.44 9.48 9.57
N GLY A 202 -16.57 8.91 9.99
CA GLY A 202 -17.35 9.31 11.15
C GLY A 202 -18.10 10.64 10.98
N THR A 203 -17.97 11.30 9.82
CA THR A 203 -18.59 12.61 9.54
C THR A 203 -19.61 12.53 8.41
N HIS A 204 -19.31 11.78 7.35
CA HIS A 204 -20.12 11.71 6.15
C HIS A 204 -20.80 10.35 5.94
N GLY A 205 -20.57 9.39 6.83
CA GLY A 205 -21.01 8.02 6.67
C GLY A 205 -20.11 7.25 5.69
N SER A 206 -20.56 6.08 5.23
CA SER A 206 -19.82 5.30 4.24
C SER A 206 -19.82 5.99 2.86
N GLU A 207 -18.63 6.41 2.43
CA GLU A 207 -18.40 7.10 1.17
C GLU A 207 -17.42 6.34 0.28
N MET A 208 -17.32 6.76 -0.99
CA MET A 208 -16.37 6.21 -1.95
C MET A 208 -15.00 6.88 -1.84
N TRP A 209 -13.99 6.10 -1.52
CA TRP A 209 -12.58 6.51 -1.40
C TRP A 209 -11.74 5.92 -2.53
N ARG A 210 -10.51 6.43 -2.70
CA ARG A 210 -9.56 5.83 -3.64
C ARG A 210 -8.09 6.09 -3.35
N VAL A 211 -7.25 5.09 -3.60
CA VAL A 211 -5.79 5.24 -3.72
C VAL A 211 -5.34 5.14 -5.19
N THR A 212 -4.16 5.67 -5.53
CA THR A 212 -3.60 5.62 -6.89
C THR A 212 -2.40 4.67 -6.98
N ALA A 213 -2.25 3.99 -8.13
CA ALA A 213 -1.17 3.03 -8.36
C ALA A 213 0.22 3.67 -8.55
N ASP A 214 0.29 4.98 -8.71
CA ASP A 214 1.53 5.68 -9.05
C ASP A 214 2.53 5.78 -7.89
N ASN A 215 2.15 5.30 -6.69
CA ASN A 215 2.92 5.38 -5.45
C ASN A 215 3.59 6.75 -5.29
N SER A 216 2.85 7.79 -5.71
CA SER A 216 3.33 9.15 -5.82
C SER A 216 2.49 10.06 -4.95
N VAL A 217 3.18 11.02 -4.33
CA VAL A 217 2.52 12.07 -3.56
C VAL A 217 2.29 13.28 -4.44
N LYS A 218 1.08 13.85 -4.44
CA LYS A 218 0.79 15.06 -5.21
C LYS A 218 1.01 16.29 -4.33
N VAL A 219 2.08 17.02 -4.64
CA VAL A 219 2.38 18.32 -4.00
C VAL A 219 2.32 19.48 -4.99
N LYS A 220 1.90 20.65 -4.50
CA LYS A 220 1.89 21.91 -5.25
C LYS A 220 2.69 22.99 -4.53
N VAL A 221 3.46 23.77 -5.27
CA VAL A 221 4.04 25.04 -4.79
C VAL A 221 3.18 26.16 -5.37
N PRO A 222 2.27 26.80 -4.62
CA PRO A 222 1.30 27.73 -5.19
C PRO A 222 1.97 28.99 -5.73
N ALA A 223 2.89 29.58 -4.97
CA ALA A 223 3.50 30.85 -5.31
C ALA A 223 4.46 30.77 -6.51
N SER A 224 4.31 31.72 -7.45
CA SER A 224 5.29 31.99 -8.52
C SER A 224 6.38 32.98 -8.08
N THR A 225 6.22 33.61 -6.91
CA THR A 225 7.20 34.51 -6.30
C THR A 225 7.46 34.14 -4.84
N ILE A 226 8.69 34.35 -4.38
CA ILE A 226 9.13 34.06 -3.02
C ILE A 226 9.68 35.35 -2.42
N LYS A 227 9.00 35.87 -1.39
CA LYS A 227 9.43 37.06 -0.65
C LYS A 227 10.60 36.71 0.27
N VAL A 228 11.66 37.51 0.21
CA VAL A 228 12.82 37.45 1.12
C VAL A 228 12.79 38.67 2.03
N ASP A 229 12.68 38.44 3.33
CA ASP A 229 12.68 39.51 4.33
C ASP A 229 14.07 40.12 4.54
N LEU A 230 14.16 41.21 5.31
CA LEU A 230 15.41 41.90 5.63
C LEU A 230 16.45 41.00 6.31
N SER A 231 15.99 40.03 7.11
CA SER A 231 16.85 39.06 7.78
C SER A 231 17.42 38.00 6.83
N GLY A 232 16.89 37.91 5.60
CA GLY A 232 17.26 36.92 4.60
C GLY A 232 16.49 35.61 4.74
N ARG A 233 15.34 35.59 5.42
CA ARG A 233 14.46 34.42 5.45
C ARG A 233 13.47 34.50 4.29
N ALA A 234 13.21 33.35 3.71
CA ALA A 234 12.21 33.15 2.68
C ALA A 234 11.33 31.94 3.07
N ARG A 235 10.01 32.08 2.94
CA ARG A 235 9.07 31.00 3.22
C ARG A 235 8.48 30.49 1.92
N VAL A 236 8.54 29.19 1.70
CA VAL A 236 7.93 28.53 0.54
C VAL A 236 6.83 27.61 1.04
N ALA A 237 5.60 27.93 0.65
CA ALA A 237 4.47 27.04 0.91
C ALA A 237 4.52 25.83 -0.02
N VAL A 238 4.26 24.64 0.52
CA VAL A 238 4.07 23.40 -0.23
C VAL A 238 2.75 22.80 0.23
N ARG A 239 1.81 22.60 -0.69
CA ARG A 239 0.49 22.03 -0.42
C ARG A 239 0.49 20.55 -0.76
N CYS A 240 0.11 19.72 0.20
CA CYS A 240 -0.23 18.32 0.00
C CYS A 240 -1.62 18.26 -0.65
N ALA A 241 -1.85 17.44 -1.68
CA ALA A 241 -3.18 17.34 -2.26
C ALA A 241 -4.18 16.78 -1.23
N GLN A 242 -5.46 17.11 -1.39
CA GLN A 242 -6.52 16.58 -0.52
C GLN A 242 -6.76 15.09 -0.77
N SER A 243 -6.53 14.65 -2.01
CA SER A 243 -6.59 13.24 -2.42
C SER A 243 -5.45 12.38 -1.88
N GLU A 244 -4.54 12.93 -1.08
CA GLU A 244 -3.47 12.15 -0.46
C GLU A 244 -4.03 11.42 0.75
N ILE A 245 -4.48 10.19 0.53
CA ILE A 245 -5.02 9.34 1.59
C ILE A 245 -3.94 9.05 2.64
N SER A 246 -2.68 8.89 2.23
CA SER A 246 -1.60 8.47 3.11
C SER A 246 -1.10 9.51 4.11
N GLY A 247 -1.31 10.82 3.89
CA GLY A 247 -1.04 11.86 4.88
C GLY A 247 0.41 11.91 5.46
N PRO A 248 0.66 12.88 6.35
CA PRO A 248 1.19 14.17 5.91
C PRO A 248 2.38 14.05 4.93
N CYS A 249 2.31 14.82 3.84
CA CYS A 249 3.44 15.04 2.95
C CYS A 249 4.59 15.76 3.68
N ARG A 250 5.75 15.13 3.78
CA ARG A 250 6.98 15.68 4.37
C ARG A 250 8.10 15.71 3.35
N GLY A 251 9.02 16.66 3.47
CA GLY A 251 10.10 16.73 2.50
C GLY A 251 11.01 17.92 2.58
N THR A 252 11.72 18.17 1.47
CA THR A 252 12.67 19.28 1.34
C THR A 252 12.33 20.17 0.16
N VAL A 253 12.51 21.47 0.36
CA VAL A 253 12.51 22.49 -0.68
C VAL A 253 13.93 22.97 -0.87
N ILE A 254 14.40 22.97 -2.12
CA ILE A 254 15.69 23.52 -2.54
C ILE A 254 15.44 24.58 -3.59
N VAL A 255 15.96 25.79 -3.35
CA VAL A 255 15.85 26.90 -4.31
C VAL A 255 17.22 27.18 -4.90
N LYS A 256 17.33 27.13 -6.22
CA LYS A 256 18.56 27.46 -6.97
C LYS A 256 18.29 28.53 -8.02
N THR A 257 19.30 29.27 -8.45
CA THR A 257 19.16 30.16 -9.60
C THR A 257 18.81 29.38 -10.86
N LYS A 258 17.91 29.93 -11.69
CA LYS A 258 17.54 29.34 -12.98
C LYS A 258 18.73 29.36 -13.93
N VAL A 259 19.47 30.48 -13.92
CA VAL A 259 20.68 30.71 -14.74
C VAL A 259 21.96 30.44 -13.94
N LYS A 260 23.06 30.15 -14.64
CA LYS A 260 24.40 30.11 -14.04
C LYS A 260 24.91 31.54 -13.84
N VAL A 261 25.36 31.86 -12.63
CA VAL A 261 25.98 33.15 -12.28
C VAL A 261 27.48 32.98 -12.03
N LYS A 262 28.27 34.03 -12.31
CA LYS A 262 29.73 34.00 -12.09
C LYS A 262 30.02 34.18 -10.60
N VAL A 263 30.61 33.16 -9.97
CA VAL A 263 30.99 33.15 -8.56
C VAL A 263 32.42 32.60 -8.46
N GLY A 264 33.37 33.42 -8.02
CA GLY A 264 34.78 33.03 -7.95
C GLY A 264 35.35 32.61 -9.31
N GLY A 265 35.12 33.42 -10.35
CA GLY A 265 35.59 33.14 -11.71
C GLY A 265 34.76 32.11 -12.51
N LYS A 266 34.10 31.14 -11.85
CA LYS A 266 33.34 30.06 -12.52
C LYS A 266 31.84 30.36 -12.62
N ARG A 267 31.18 29.93 -13.71
CA ARG A 267 29.71 30.03 -13.88
C ARG A 267 29.02 28.79 -13.33
N ARG A 268 28.17 28.95 -12.31
CA ARG A 268 27.41 27.84 -11.69
C ARG A 268 26.01 28.27 -11.25
N GLN A 269 25.08 27.32 -11.11
CA GLN A 269 23.81 27.59 -10.44
C GLN A 269 24.08 27.82 -8.95
N LEU A 270 23.60 28.93 -8.42
CA LEU A 270 23.76 29.30 -7.03
C LEU A 270 22.63 28.67 -6.20
N LEU A 271 22.99 28.00 -5.10
CA LEU A 271 22.03 27.60 -4.08
C LEU A 271 21.57 28.84 -3.30
N ILE A 272 20.28 29.12 -3.35
CA ILE A 272 19.66 30.22 -2.60
C ILE A 272 19.40 29.77 -1.17
N GLY A 273 18.81 28.59 -1.00
CA GLY A 273 18.54 28.01 0.30
C GLY A 273 17.89 26.64 0.20
N LYS A 274 17.86 25.95 1.35
CA LYS A 274 17.17 24.67 1.55
C LYS A 274 16.35 24.76 2.84
N GLY A 275 15.21 24.08 2.88
CA GLY A 275 14.34 23.99 4.05
C GLY A 275 13.56 22.68 4.05
N LYS A 276 13.12 22.23 5.22
CA LYS A 276 12.20 21.10 5.38
C LYS A 276 10.76 21.62 5.50
N PHE A 277 9.78 20.81 5.13
CA PHE A 277 8.37 21.07 5.39
C PHE A 277 7.65 19.78 5.80
N SER A 278 6.50 19.95 6.45
CA SER A 278 5.48 18.94 6.70
C SER A 278 4.12 19.58 6.41
N ALA A 279 3.22 18.87 5.76
CA ALA A 279 1.89 19.36 5.39
C ALA A 279 0.87 18.22 5.52
N ALA A 280 -0.18 18.41 6.32
CA ALA A 280 -1.32 17.51 6.32
C ALA A 280 -2.01 17.49 4.94
N ALA A 281 -2.74 16.41 4.64
CA ALA A 281 -3.53 16.28 3.42
C ALA A 281 -4.46 17.49 3.22
N GLY A 282 -4.51 18.02 2.00
CA GLY A 282 -5.28 19.23 1.67
C GLY A 282 -4.77 20.54 2.29
N LYS A 283 -3.79 20.52 3.19
CA LYS A 283 -3.23 21.72 3.86
C LYS A 283 -1.89 22.12 3.25
N ALA A 284 -1.46 23.34 3.57
CA ALA A 284 -0.16 23.87 3.16
C ALA A 284 0.83 23.82 4.33
N GLY A 285 1.96 23.16 4.12
CA GLY A 285 3.15 23.26 4.97
C GLY A 285 4.05 24.40 4.51
N GLN A 286 4.97 24.83 5.39
CA GLN A 286 5.95 25.87 5.06
C GLN A 286 7.39 25.36 5.20
N ALA A 287 8.19 25.54 4.15
CA ALA A 287 9.64 25.45 4.23
C ALA A 287 10.25 26.83 4.45
N THR A 288 10.96 27.01 5.56
CA THR A 288 11.74 28.22 5.81
C THR A 288 13.17 28.04 5.29
N LEU A 289 13.59 28.94 4.41
CA LEU A 289 14.92 29.02 3.83
C LEU A 289 15.66 30.20 4.45
N LYS A 290 16.89 29.97 4.92
CA LYS A 290 17.77 31.05 5.41
C LYS A 290 18.86 31.32 4.38
N LEU A 291 18.84 32.50 3.77
CA LEU A 291 19.84 32.92 2.80
C LEU A 291 21.09 33.40 3.51
N SER A 292 22.27 32.93 3.07
CA SER A 292 23.54 33.42 3.58
C SER A 292 23.74 34.91 3.25
N ARG A 293 24.58 35.61 4.03
CA ARG A 293 24.98 36.99 3.71
C ARG A 293 25.58 37.10 2.30
N GLN A 294 26.39 36.11 1.90
CA GLN A 294 27.00 36.06 0.57
C GLN A 294 25.96 35.89 -0.54
N THR A 295 24.98 35.00 -0.35
CA THR A 295 23.87 34.81 -1.29
C THR A 295 23.10 36.11 -1.47
N ARG A 296 22.79 36.83 -0.39
CA ARG A 296 22.10 38.13 -0.46
C ARG A 296 22.91 39.14 -1.25
N LYS A 297 24.20 39.31 -0.97
CA LYS A 297 25.10 40.20 -1.75
C LYS A 297 25.11 39.85 -3.24
N LEU A 298 25.13 38.56 -3.59
CA LEU A 298 25.07 38.11 -4.99
C LEU A 298 23.74 38.43 -5.66
N LEU A 299 22.62 38.29 -4.94
CA LEU A 299 21.28 38.64 -5.45
C LEU A 299 21.11 40.15 -5.70
N ARG A 300 21.82 41.01 -4.94
CA ARG A 300 21.89 42.45 -5.20
C ARG A 300 22.70 42.75 -6.46
N LYS A 301 23.89 42.16 -6.57
CA LYS A 301 24.82 42.38 -7.69
C LYS A 301 24.29 41.85 -9.02
N TYR A 302 23.53 40.75 -9.02
CA TYR A 302 23.07 40.09 -10.23
C TYR A 302 21.54 39.90 -10.23
N PRO A 303 20.76 40.87 -10.74
CA PRO A 303 19.30 40.77 -10.78
C PRO A 303 18.77 39.52 -11.49
N ALA A 304 19.47 39.01 -12.52
CA ALA A 304 19.14 37.76 -13.19
C ALA A 304 19.15 36.53 -12.26
N ALA A 305 19.90 36.58 -11.15
CA ALA A 305 19.93 35.53 -10.13
C ALA A 305 18.62 35.43 -9.32
N ARG A 306 17.75 36.45 -9.40
CA ARG A 306 16.43 36.44 -8.75
C ARG A 306 15.43 35.54 -9.50
N LYS A 307 15.71 35.16 -10.75
CA LYS A 307 14.97 34.09 -11.44
C LYS A 307 15.48 32.75 -10.92
N VAL A 308 14.64 32.00 -10.23
CA VAL A 308 15.00 30.76 -9.52
C VAL A 308 14.19 29.56 -10.00
N THR A 309 14.68 28.38 -9.64
CA THR A 309 13.98 27.11 -9.71
C THR A 309 13.80 26.58 -8.30
N VAL A 310 12.54 26.34 -7.92
CA VAL A 310 12.15 25.62 -6.71
C VAL A 310 12.11 24.13 -7.06
N ARG A 311 12.84 23.33 -6.31
CA ARG A 311 12.78 21.86 -6.37
C ARG A 311 12.20 21.37 -5.06
N VAL A 312 11.15 20.56 -5.13
CA VAL A 312 10.56 19.90 -3.98
C VAL A 312 10.82 18.41 -4.13
N LYS A 313 11.30 17.77 -3.07
CA LYS A 313 11.21 16.33 -2.90
C LYS A 313 10.29 16.09 -1.72
N ALA A 314 9.24 15.30 -1.89
CA ALA A 314 8.31 14.97 -0.83
C ALA A 314 8.06 13.46 -0.77
N GLN A 315 7.63 13.01 0.40
CA GLN A 315 7.10 11.69 0.66
C GLN A 315 5.97 11.78 1.69
N ASP A 316 5.07 10.82 1.71
CA ASP A 316 4.04 10.66 2.75
C ASP A 316 4.51 9.67 3.83
N SER A 317 3.63 9.32 4.76
CA SER A 317 3.88 8.34 5.82
C SER A 317 4.21 6.94 5.27
N VAL A 318 3.61 6.55 4.16
CA VAL A 318 3.73 5.22 3.54
C VAL A 318 4.83 5.12 2.48
N GLY A 319 5.67 6.15 2.39
CA GLY A 319 6.86 6.14 1.54
C GLY A 319 6.62 6.39 0.05
N ASN A 320 5.41 6.76 -0.38
CA ASN A 320 5.18 7.29 -1.73
C ASN A 320 6.03 8.55 -1.91
N LYS A 321 6.53 8.80 -3.13
CA LYS A 321 7.50 9.89 -3.36
C LYS A 321 7.13 10.77 -4.52
N THR A 322 7.63 12.00 -4.49
CA THR A 322 7.51 12.93 -5.61
C THR A 322 8.69 13.87 -5.72
N ALA A 323 8.94 14.32 -6.94
CA ALA A 323 9.92 15.36 -7.25
C ALA A 323 9.28 16.43 -8.14
N LEU A 324 9.03 17.61 -7.60
CA LEU A 324 8.48 18.75 -8.33
C LEU A 324 9.57 19.76 -8.67
N LYS A 325 9.52 20.34 -9.87
CA LYS A 325 10.35 21.49 -10.27
C LYS A 325 9.45 22.62 -10.76
N LYS A 326 9.53 23.79 -10.13
CA LYS A 326 8.76 24.99 -10.50
C LYS A 326 9.66 26.22 -10.65
N ALA A 327 9.45 27.02 -11.69
CA ALA A 327 10.12 28.30 -11.83
C ALA A 327 9.48 29.35 -10.90
N ALA A 328 10.30 30.22 -10.30
CA ALA A 328 9.82 31.31 -9.46
C ALA A 328 10.74 32.54 -9.52
N GLY A 329 10.26 33.68 -9.01
CA GLY A 329 11.06 34.89 -8.79
C GLY A 329 11.31 35.16 -7.31
N LEU A 330 12.48 35.70 -6.96
CA LEU A 330 12.74 36.25 -5.63
C LEU A 330 12.37 37.75 -5.59
N THR A 331 11.64 38.15 -4.56
CA THR A 331 11.25 39.55 -4.31
C THR A 331 11.54 39.96 -2.86
N GLY A 332 11.27 41.21 -2.51
CA GLY A 332 11.48 41.72 -1.15
C GLY A 332 12.89 42.25 -0.87
N PRO A 333 13.07 42.92 0.29
CA PRO A 333 14.27 43.68 0.59
C PRO A 333 15.51 42.82 0.88
N GLY A 334 15.32 41.54 1.26
CA GLY A 334 16.45 40.60 1.41
C GLY A 334 17.01 40.10 0.07
N ALA A 335 16.28 40.31 -1.03
CA ALA A 335 16.69 39.93 -2.38
C ALA A 335 17.13 41.13 -3.23
N ARG A 336 16.83 42.36 -2.79
CA ARG A 336 17.16 43.62 -3.46
C ARG A 336 18.34 44.32 -2.82
#